data_AF-A0A350ARC9-F1
#
_entry.id   AF-A0A350ARC9-F1
#
_cell.length_a   1.000
_cell.length_b   1.000
_cell.length_c   1.000
_cell.angle_alpha   90.00
_cell.angle_beta   90.00
_cell.angle_gamma   90.00
#
_symmetry.space_group_name_H-M   'P 1'
#
loop_
_entity.id
_entity.type
_entity.pdbx_description
1 polymer ?
#
loop_
_entity_poly.entity_id
_entity_poly.type
_entity_poly.pdbx_seq_one_letter_code
_entity_poly.pdbx_strand_id
1 'polypeptide(L)'
;MRILLLGVLFGLLASSVQAQEGLQPKYEISPNIAKVPEQSDFFGAWTRGDGGYTIEVAPSAAIDGVVVKYFNPDSINVERSNFDLTGEEPRLQFVLRDTGYPGSSYELSFLSERRVLIGTYSRPGSQPSQVYFINQAE
;
A
#
# COMPACT_ATOMS: atom_id res chain seq x y z
N MET A 1 12.59 59.98 -31.68
CA MET A 1 11.38 59.31 -32.22
C MET A 1 11.08 58.10 -31.33
N ARG A 2 10.07 58.26 -30.46
CA ARG A 2 9.19 57.26 -29.82
C ARG A 2 9.82 56.04 -29.11
N ILE A 3 9.96 56.20 -27.79
CA ILE A 3 9.86 55.15 -26.76
C ILE A 3 8.43 54.58 -26.80
N LEU A 4 8.27 53.26 -26.80
CA LEU A 4 6.99 52.58 -26.57
C LEU A 4 7.07 51.76 -25.28
N LEU A 5 6.39 52.27 -24.25
CA LEU A 5 5.84 51.51 -23.13
C LEU A 5 4.57 50.78 -23.59
N LEU A 6 4.35 49.56 -23.10
CA LEU A 6 3.07 48.85 -22.85
C LEU A 6 3.38 47.34 -22.97
N GLY A 7 2.99 46.43 -22.08
CA GLY A 7 2.19 46.49 -20.87
C GLY A 7 2.18 45.07 -20.29
N VAL A 8 2.27 44.98 -18.95
CA VAL A 8 2.09 43.73 -18.21
C VAL A 8 0.65 43.27 -18.37
N LEU A 9 0.43 42.02 -18.81
CA LEU A 9 -0.88 41.37 -18.69
C LEU A 9 -0.72 40.02 -17.97
N PHE A 10 -1.29 40.03 -16.77
CA PHE A 10 -1.52 38.90 -15.89
C PHE A 10 -2.49 37.91 -16.56
N GLY A 11 -2.18 36.62 -16.53
CA GLY A 11 -3.04 35.55 -17.02
C GLY A 11 -2.84 34.27 -16.23
N LEU A 12 -3.35 34.26 -15.00
CA LEU A 12 -3.57 33.08 -14.19
C LEU A 12 -4.42 32.06 -14.96
N LEU A 13 -3.92 30.83 -15.11
CA LEU A 13 -4.78 29.66 -15.26
C LEU A 13 -4.52 28.75 -14.07
N ALA A 14 -5.21 29.10 -12.98
CA ALA A 14 -5.47 28.20 -11.89
C ALA A 14 -6.58 27.22 -12.31
N SER A 15 -6.35 25.96 -11.95
CA SER A 15 -7.37 25.00 -11.51
C SER A 15 -8.29 24.37 -12.55
N SER A 16 -8.07 23.07 -12.78
CA SER A 16 -9.18 22.11 -12.80
C SER A 16 -8.77 20.85 -12.02
N VAL A 17 -8.49 21.02 -10.72
CA VAL A 17 -8.60 19.91 -9.76
C VAL A 17 -10.00 20.01 -9.17
N GLN A 18 -10.99 19.55 -9.93
CA GLN A 18 -12.38 19.53 -9.51
C GLN A 18 -12.92 18.12 -9.69
N ALA A 19 -12.49 17.21 -8.82
CA ALA A 19 -13.20 15.98 -8.48
C ALA A 19 -12.40 15.17 -7.45
N GLN A 20 -12.27 15.66 -6.22
CA GLN A 20 -11.87 14.81 -5.09
C GLN A 20 -12.29 15.41 -3.73
N GLU A 21 -13.47 16.03 -3.68
CA GLU A 21 -14.00 16.66 -2.47
C GLU A 21 -14.56 15.63 -1.45
N GLY A 22 -14.63 14.35 -1.81
CA GLY A 22 -15.24 13.29 -0.99
C GLY A 22 -14.29 12.33 -0.28
N LEU A 23 -12.96 12.46 -0.44
CA LEU A 23 -11.99 11.51 0.12
C LEU A 23 -10.87 12.14 0.94
N GLN A 24 -10.87 13.47 1.09
CA GLN A 24 -9.88 14.16 1.91
C GLN A 24 -10.36 14.21 3.37
N PRO A 25 -9.54 13.77 4.33
CA PRO A 25 -9.91 13.88 5.74
C PRO A 25 -10.10 15.35 6.11
N LYS A 26 -11.17 15.66 6.85
CA LYS A 26 -11.55 17.01 7.30
C LYS A 26 -10.47 17.70 8.14
N TYR A 27 -9.48 16.95 8.61
CA TYR A 27 -8.33 17.43 9.36
C TYR A 27 -7.05 16.88 8.72
N GLU A 28 -6.10 17.76 8.45
CA GLU A 28 -4.73 17.39 8.13
C GLU A 28 -4.09 16.86 9.43
N ILE A 29 -4.09 15.54 9.61
CA ILE A 29 -3.41 14.92 10.74
C ILE A 29 -1.92 15.11 10.50
N SER A 30 -1.27 15.91 11.35
CA SER A 30 0.18 16.07 11.30
C SER A 30 0.82 14.67 11.36
N PRO A 31 1.75 14.32 10.47
CA PRO A 31 2.33 12.97 10.42
C PRO A 31 3.02 12.55 11.73
N ASN A 32 3.26 13.52 12.62
CA ASN A 32 3.82 13.32 13.96
C ASN A 32 2.80 12.81 15.01
N ILE A 33 1.52 12.62 14.66
CA ILE A 33 0.47 12.11 15.58
C ILE A 33 0.04 10.67 15.22
N ALA A 34 0.27 10.23 13.98
CA ALA A 34 -0.06 8.86 13.57
C ALA A 34 0.87 7.87 14.28
N LYS A 35 0.28 6.86 14.96
CA LYS A 35 1.03 5.74 15.53
C LYS A 35 1.79 5.06 14.38
N VAL A 36 3.11 4.93 14.51
CA VAL A 36 3.91 4.07 13.62
C VAL A 36 3.34 2.65 13.71
N PRO A 37 2.97 2.01 12.58
CA PRO A 37 2.38 0.68 12.63
C PRO A 37 3.30 -0.33 13.31
N GLU A 38 2.75 -1.19 14.15
CA GLU A 38 3.47 -2.30 14.77
C GLU A 38 3.25 -3.58 13.95
N GLN A 39 4.10 -4.59 14.12
CA GLN A 39 3.93 -5.88 13.42
C GLN A 39 2.56 -6.52 13.68
N SER A 40 2.05 -6.37 14.90
CA SER A 40 0.73 -6.85 15.31
C SER A 40 -0.42 -6.21 14.51
N ASP A 41 -0.25 -4.99 13.99
CA ASP A 41 -1.26 -4.31 13.20
C ASP A 41 -1.49 -5.00 11.83
N PHE A 42 -0.53 -5.82 11.38
CA PHE A 42 -0.63 -6.61 10.15
C PHE A 42 -1.27 -7.99 10.36
N PHE A 43 -1.45 -8.45 11.60
CA PHE A 43 -1.95 -9.80 11.86
C PHE A 43 -3.44 -9.94 11.56
N GLY A 44 -3.83 -11.13 11.10
CA GLY A 44 -5.21 -11.46 10.74
C GLY A 44 -5.37 -11.87 9.29
N ALA A 45 -6.63 -11.98 8.88
CA ALA A 45 -7.01 -12.30 7.51
C ALA A 45 -7.41 -11.04 6.75
N TRP A 46 -6.94 -10.91 5.51
CA TRP A 46 -7.09 -9.72 4.70
C TRP A 46 -7.51 -10.06 3.29
N THR A 47 -8.50 -9.36 2.73
CA THR A 47 -9.01 -9.58 1.37
C THR A 47 -8.60 -8.45 0.44
N ARG A 48 -8.04 -8.79 -0.72
CA ARG A 48 -7.66 -7.82 -1.74
C ARG A 48 -8.92 -7.21 -2.37
N GLY A 49 -8.99 -5.88 -2.42
CA GLY A 49 -10.22 -5.17 -2.79
C GLY A 49 -10.64 -5.29 -4.25
N ASP A 50 -9.80 -5.85 -5.11
CA ASP A 50 -10.01 -5.94 -6.57
C ASP A 50 -10.26 -7.37 -7.09
N GLY A 51 -10.18 -8.41 -6.26
CA GLY A 51 -10.20 -9.79 -6.81
C GLY A 51 -10.44 -10.94 -5.84
N GLY A 52 -10.83 -10.67 -4.59
CA GLY A 52 -11.20 -11.73 -3.63
C GLY A 52 -10.03 -12.60 -3.16
N TYR A 53 -8.80 -12.29 -3.56
CA TYR A 53 -7.59 -12.94 -3.05
C TYR A 53 -7.42 -12.65 -1.57
N THR A 54 -7.02 -13.64 -0.79
CA THR A 54 -6.89 -13.49 0.67
C THR A 54 -5.45 -13.75 1.11
N ILE A 55 -5.00 -13.03 2.13
CA ILE A 55 -3.82 -13.38 2.89
C ILE A 55 -4.16 -13.61 4.36
N GLU A 56 -3.48 -14.56 4.98
CA GLU A 56 -3.43 -14.69 6.44
C GLU A 56 -2.03 -14.33 6.91
N VAL A 57 -1.94 -13.43 7.89
CA VAL A 57 -0.68 -12.97 8.47
C VAL A 57 -0.67 -13.32 9.95
N ALA A 58 0.39 -13.98 10.39
CA ALA A 58 0.55 -14.45 11.77
C ALA A 58 2.00 -14.30 12.26
N PRO A 59 2.24 -14.23 13.57
CA PRO A 59 3.59 -14.27 14.12
C PRO A 59 4.26 -15.60 13.80
N SER A 60 5.57 -15.58 13.55
CA SER A 60 6.38 -16.80 13.45
C SER A 60 6.93 -17.23 14.80
N ALA A 61 7.48 -18.44 14.89
CA ALA A 61 8.25 -18.88 16.06
C ALA A 61 9.64 -18.23 16.14
N ALA A 62 10.14 -17.64 15.05
CA ALA A 62 11.37 -16.84 15.06
C ALA A 62 11.09 -15.43 15.59
N ILE A 63 12.07 -14.87 16.31
CA ILE A 63 12.01 -13.49 16.82
C ILE A 63 11.76 -12.54 15.66
N ASP A 64 10.77 -11.67 15.81
CA ASP A 64 10.31 -10.67 14.83
C ASP A 64 9.91 -11.24 13.45
N GLY A 65 9.82 -12.56 13.31
CA GLY A 65 9.44 -13.20 12.06
C GLY A 65 7.93 -13.22 11.85
N VAL A 66 7.51 -13.21 10.60
CA VAL A 66 6.10 -13.26 10.19
C VAL A 66 5.88 -14.44 9.24
N VAL A 67 4.74 -15.10 9.37
CA VAL A 67 4.25 -16.11 8.43
C VAL A 67 3.10 -15.52 7.64
N VAL A 68 3.16 -15.66 6.32
CA VAL A 68 2.07 -15.29 5.41
C VAL A 68 1.58 -16.53 4.68
N LYS A 69 0.27 -16.69 4.58
CA LYS A 69 -0.38 -17.60 3.62
C LYS A 69 -1.13 -16.77 2.59
N TYR A 70 -1.22 -17.26 1.36
CA TYR A 70 -1.90 -16.59 0.26
C TYR A 70 -2.90 -17.54 -0.42
N PHE A 71 -4.06 -17.02 -0.82
CA PHE A 71 -5.16 -17.79 -1.41
C PHE A 71 -5.69 -17.17 -2.70
N ASN A 72 -5.85 -18.01 -3.74
CA ASN A 72 -6.52 -17.68 -5.00
C ASN A 72 -7.09 -18.90 -5.75
N PRO A 73 -8.36 -19.25 -5.53
CA PRO A 73 -8.98 -19.38 -4.21
C PRO A 73 -8.28 -20.44 -3.35
N ASP A 74 -7.56 -21.37 -3.98
CA ASP A 74 -6.73 -22.36 -3.30
C ASP A 74 -5.43 -21.75 -2.77
N SER A 75 -4.76 -22.45 -1.85
CA SER A 75 -3.48 -21.99 -1.30
C SER A 75 -2.40 -21.92 -2.38
N ILE A 76 -1.69 -20.78 -2.43
CA ILE A 76 -0.51 -20.59 -3.27
C ILE A 76 0.72 -20.60 -2.37
N ASN A 77 1.77 -21.32 -2.79
CA ASN A 77 2.99 -21.40 -2.02
C ASN A 77 3.68 -20.03 -1.85
N VAL A 78 3.86 -19.63 -0.59
CA VAL A 78 4.65 -18.47 -0.18
C VAL A 78 6.08 -18.96 0.07
N GLU A 79 7.02 -18.61 -0.81
CA GLU A 79 8.42 -19.00 -0.71
C GLU A 79 9.11 -18.35 0.49
N ARG A 80 8.76 -17.09 0.77
CA ARG A 80 9.33 -16.31 1.86
C ARG A 80 8.39 -15.20 2.28
N SER A 81 8.36 -14.92 3.57
CA SER A 81 7.80 -13.71 4.16
C SER A 81 8.82 -13.04 5.07
N ASN A 82 8.76 -11.71 5.14
CA ASN A 82 9.62 -10.86 5.95
C ASN A 82 8.81 -9.68 6.49
N PHE A 83 9.19 -9.21 7.68
CA PHE A 83 8.71 -7.95 8.21
C PHE A 83 9.89 -6.98 8.30
N ASP A 84 9.90 -5.99 7.42
CA ASP A 84 10.99 -5.03 7.30
C ASP A 84 10.74 -3.84 8.22
N LEU A 85 11.65 -3.66 9.18
CA LEU A 85 11.67 -2.56 10.16
C LEU A 85 12.79 -1.55 9.87
N THR A 86 13.53 -1.71 8.77
CA THR A 86 14.73 -0.89 8.50
C THR A 86 14.43 0.43 7.79
N GLY A 87 13.24 0.54 7.17
CA GLY A 87 12.76 1.77 6.53
C GLY A 87 12.08 2.74 7.50
N GLU A 88 11.60 3.87 6.98
CA GLU A 88 10.82 4.85 7.76
C GLU A 88 9.52 4.28 8.31
N GLU A 89 8.91 3.34 7.58
CA GLU A 89 7.66 2.67 7.97
C GLU A 89 7.82 1.14 7.89
N PRO A 90 7.29 0.40 8.88
CA PRO A 90 7.24 -1.05 8.84
C PRO A 90 6.50 -1.60 7.62
N ARG A 91 7.06 -2.64 7.00
CA ARG A 91 6.55 -3.21 5.76
C ARG A 91 6.49 -4.73 5.80
N LEU A 92 5.33 -5.29 5.46
CA LEU A 92 5.18 -6.72 5.21
C LEU A 92 5.61 -7.02 3.77
N GLN A 93 6.54 -7.95 3.60
CA GLN A 93 7.05 -8.37 2.30
C GLN A 93 6.91 -9.88 2.16
N PHE A 94 6.45 -10.37 1.01
CA PHE A 94 6.44 -11.81 0.76
C PHE A 94 6.51 -12.14 -0.74
N VAL A 95 7.00 -13.34 -1.04
CA VAL A 95 7.21 -13.84 -2.40
C VAL A 95 6.39 -15.12 -2.61
N LEU A 96 5.66 -15.16 -3.71
CA LEU A 96 4.88 -16.31 -4.18
C LEU A 96 5.67 -17.09 -5.23
N ARG A 97 5.85 -18.39 -5.00
CA ARG A 97 6.48 -19.30 -5.96
C ARG A 97 5.65 -20.56 -6.14
N ASP A 98 4.87 -20.58 -7.19
CA ASP A 98 3.96 -21.68 -7.55
C ASP A 98 3.60 -21.64 -9.05
N THR A 99 2.74 -22.56 -9.49
CA THR A 99 2.16 -22.58 -10.84
C THR A 99 1.41 -21.26 -11.10
N GLY A 100 1.84 -20.50 -12.12
CA GLY A 100 1.29 -19.17 -12.42
C GLY A 100 1.87 -18.03 -11.56
N TYR A 101 2.77 -18.33 -10.63
CA TYR A 101 3.45 -17.38 -9.73
C TYR A 101 4.97 -17.60 -9.77
N PRO A 102 5.69 -17.02 -10.74
CA PRO A 102 7.11 -17.32 -10.97
C PRO A 102 8.09 -16.62 -9.99
N GLY A 103 7.63 -16.23 -8.80
CA GLY A 103 8.32 -15.27 -7.93
C GLY A 103 7.63 -13.91 -7.94
N SER A 104 6.29 -13.89 -7.92
CA SER A 104 5.57 -12.63 -7.74
C SER A 104 5.68 -12.17 -6.29
N SER A 105 5.80 -10.87 -6.04
CA SER A 105 6.02 -10.36 -4.69
C SER A 105 5.00 -9.29 -4.30
N TYR A 106 4.85 -9.14 -2.99
CA TYR A 106 4.09 -8.07 -2.38
C TYR A 106 4.97 -7.29 -1.43
N GLU A 107 4.75 -5.98 -1.39
CA GLU A 107 5.34 -5.05 -0.45
C GLU A 107 4.21 -4.17 0.10
N LEU A 108 3.83 -4.40 1.36
CA LEU A 108 2.62 -3.82 1.96
C LEU A 108 2.96 -3.01 3.20
N SER A 109 2.42 -1.80 3.28
CA SER A 109 2.41 -0.94 4.46
C SER A 109 1.01 -0.92 5.09
N PHE A 110 0.93 -0.63 6.38
CA PHE A 110 -0.35 -0.49 7.08
C PHE A 110 -0.77 0.97 7.11
N LEU A 111 -1.96 1.27 6.57
CA LEU A 111 -2.54 2.60 6.59
C LEU A 111 -3.52 2.71 7.77
N SER A 112 -3.06 3.33 8.86
CA SER A 112 -3.75 3.40 10.15
C SER A 112 -5.12 4.07 10.08
N GLU A 113 -5.28 5.09 9.24
CA GLU A 113 -6.52 5.88 9.10
C GLU A 113 -7.69 5.04 8.59
N ARG A 114 -7.39 3.94 7.89
CA ARG A 114 -8.37 3.10 7.20
C ARG A 114 -8.31 1.64 7.61
N ARG A 115 -7.34 1.25 8.46
CA ARG A 115 -7.05 -0.16 8.80
C ARG A 115 -6.98 -1.05 7.57
N VAL A 116 -6.25 -0.61 6.55
CA VAL A 116 -5.99 -1.39 5.32
C VAL A 116 -4.51 -1.61 5.13
N LEU A 117 -4.17 -2.70 4.46
CA LEU A 117 -2.82 -2.88 3.91
C LEU A 117 -2.80 -2.28 2.50
N ILE A 118 -1.83 -1.43 2.21
CA ILE A 118 -1.64 -0.83 0.89
C ILE A 118 -0.24 -1.11 0.38
N GLY A 119 -0.07 -1.20 -0.94
CA GLY A 119 1.27 -1.29 -1.50
C GLY A 119 1.29 -1.85 -2.91
N THR A 120 2.36 -2.56 -3.23
CA THR A 120 2.62 -3.01 -4.60
C THR A 120 2.55 -4.52 -4.72
N TYR A 121 2.03 -4.97 -5.87
CA TYR A 121 2.18 -6.31 -6.37
C TYR A 121 3.10 -6.29 -7.60
N SER A 122 4.18 -7.06 -7.55
CA SER A 122 5.16 -7.15 -8.62
C SER A 122 5.19 -8.56 -9.20
N ARG A 123 5.26 -8.67 -10.53
CA ARG A 123 5.42 -9.93 -11.24
C ARG A 123 6.67 -9.83 -12.14
N PRO A 124 7.53 -10.87 -12.18
CA PRO A 124 8.66 -10.89 -13.09
C PRO A 124 8.25 -10.56 -14.54
N GLY A 125 8.94 -9.59 -15.15
CA GLY A 125 8.68 -9.15 -16.53
C GLY A 125 7.43 -8.29 -16.73
N SER A 126 6.80 -7.80 -15.67
CA SER A 126 5.63 -6.92 -15.73
C SER A 126 5.85 -5.65 -14.90
N GLN A 127 5.12 -4.58 -15.21
CA GLN A 127 5.10 -3.39 -14.36
C GLN A 127 4.39 -3.68 -13.03
N PRO A 128 4.88 -3.14 -11.89
CA PRO A 128 4.19 -3.25 -10.62
C PRO A 128 2.79 -2.64 -10.67
N SER A 129 1.86 -3.23 -9.92
CA SER A 129 0.49 -2.73 -9.76
C SER A 129 0.25 -2.33 -8.32
N GLN A 130 -0.53 -1.26 -8.10
CA GLN A 130 -0.97 -0.88 -6.76
C GLN A 130 -2.10 -1.79 -6.30
N VAL A 131 -2.05 -2.21 -5.04
CA VAL A 131 -3.03 -3.09 -4.42
C VAL A 131 -3.37 -2.61 -3.01
N TYR A 132 -4.53 -3.01 -2.53
CA TYR A 132 -4.89 -2.85 -1.13
C TYR A 132 -5.68 -4.06 -0.63
N PHE A 133 -5.58 -4.33 0.67
CA PHE A 133 -6.30 -5.37 1.37
C PHE A 133 -7.09 -4.82 2.55
N ILE A 134 -8.30 -5.31 2.73
CA ILE A 134 -9.23 -4.96 3.80
C ILE A 134 -9.23 -6.09 4.83
N ASN A 135 -9.20 -5.73 6.12
CA ASN A 135 -9.26 -6.70 7.21
C ASN A 135 -10.62 -7.44 7.21
N GLN A 136 -10.61 -8.76 7.41
CA GLN A 136 -11.84 -9.56 7.47
C GLN A 136 -12.51 -9.58 8.84
N ALA A 137 -11.86 -9.08 9.89
CA ALA A 137 -12.39 -9.06 11.26
C ALA A 137 -13.31 -7.85 11.55
N GLU A 138 -13.74 -7.12 10.52
CA GLU A 138 -14.68 -5.99 10.61
C GLU A 138 -16.11 -6.37 10.18
#